data_AF-A0A7W9LNL6-F1
#
_entry.id   AF-A0A7W9LNL6-F1
#
_cell.length_a   1.000
_cell.length_b   1.000
_cell.length_c   1.000
_cell.angle_alpha   90.00
_cell.angle_beta   90.00
_cell.angle_gamma   90.00
#
_symmetry.space_group_name_H-M   'P 1'
#
loop_
_entity.id
_entity.type
_entity.pdbx_description
1 polymer ?
#
loop_
_entity_poly.entity_id
_entity_poly.type
_entity_poly.pdbx_seq_one_letter_code
_entity_poly.pdbx_strand_id
1 'polypeptide(L)'
;MLVRRPRPELAPFVEHLWYLDEPLPPGRDRTIPTGAPQLVVNLARDRLRWYDGDDLSVCRGVDGAGMCGPVARPIGVDTADQASTAGVVFRPGGLVAFGDVPASALTDPVTSLGDLWGADGVSVRDRVLTTRTPSERLDVLESVLVSRLRGARVPAPDGAVFYAAGELSRGAAVAWVTERTGLSASTLQRRFRAAVGLSPKQFGRVRRLQRVLRTVTVPAGDGGVDWAQVAAGHGYFDQAHLIHDFRALTGLTPGRYRPRSAAEHNHVPLA
;
A
#
# COMPACT_ATOMS: atom_id res chain seq x y z
N MET A 1 -10.02 -14.99 -1.04
CA MET A 1 -9.42 -14.03 -0.08
C MET A 1 -10.31 -13.88 1.15
N LEU A 2 -9.74 -13.99 2.35
CA LEU A 2 -10.39 -13.66 3.63
C LEU A 2 -9.99 -12.23 4.04
N VAL A 3 -10.96 -11.41 4.44
CA VAL A 3 -10.72 -10.04 4.94
C VAL A 3 -11.39 -9.88 6.30
N ARG A 4 -10.68 -9.30 7.27
CA ARG A 4 -11.14 -9.13 8.65
C ARG A 4 -10.91 -7.72 9.15
N ARG A 5 -11.89 -7.16 9.86
CA ARG A 5 -11.72 -5.91 10.61
C ARG A 5 -10.77 -6.14 11.79
N PRO A 6 -9.93 -5.16 12.14
CA PRO A 6 -9.04 -5.30 13.28
C PRO A 6 -9.80 -5.25 14.60
N ARG A 7 -9.17 -5.73 15.67
CA ARG A 7 -9.59 -5.52 17.06
C ARG A 7 -9.75 -4.02 17.36
N PRO A 8 -10.65 -3.64 18.30
CA PRO A 8 -10.94 -2.24 18.59
C PRO A 8 -9.70 -1.39 18.92
N GLU A 9 -8.69 -1.95 19.61
CA GLU A 9 -7.48 -1.21 19.98
C GLU A 9 -6.58 -0.91 18.76
N LEU A 10 -6.67 -1.72 17.71
CA LEU A 10 -5.92 -1.56 16.46
C LEU A 10 -6.65 -0.68 15.44
N ALA A 11 -7.96 -0.51 15.57
CA ALA A 11 -8.81 0.20 14.60
C ALA A 11 -8.36 1.63 14.23
N PRO A 12 -7.73 2.43 15.11
CA PRO A 12 -7.19 3.74 14.74
C PRO A 12 -6.01 3.68 13.77
N PHE A 13 -5.28 2.57 13.72
CA PHE A 13 -4.03 2.43 12.98
C PHE A 13 -4.13 1.43 11.82
N VAL A 14 -4.96 0.40 11.99
CA VAL A 14 -5.16 -0.68 11.02
C VAL A 14 -6.50 -0.48 10.33
N GLU A 15 -6.51 -0.62 9.00
CA GLU A 15 -7.74 -0.58 8.21
C GLU A 15 -8.41 -1.95 8.20
N HIS A 16 -7.65 -2.99 7.84
CA HIS A 16 -8.09 -4.38 7.84
C HIS A 16 -6.90 -5.34 7.81
N LEU A 17 -7.16 -6.60 8.12
CA LEU A 17 -6.28 -7.73 7.89
C LEU A 17 -6.81 -8.56 6.73
N TRP A 18 -5.91 -9.27 6.05
CA TRP A 18 -6.29 -10.12 4.95
C TRP A 18 -5.42 -11.37 4.86
N TYR A 19 -6.00 -12.41 4.27
CA TYR A 19 -5.35 -13.67 3.96
C TYR A 19 -5.73 -14.08 2.54
N LEU A 20 -4.72 -14.46 1.75
CA LEU A 20 -4.84 -14.97 0.41
C LEU A 20 -4.14 -16.33 0.33
N ASP A 21 -4.81 -17.29 -0.29
CA ASP A 21 -4.29 -18.64 -0.53
C ASP A 21 -4.87 -19.13 -1.84
N GLU A 22 -4.24 -18.67 -2.91
CA GLU A 22 -4.69 -18.86 -4.27
C GLU A 22 -3.46 -19.02 -5.15
N PRO A 23 -3.17 -20.25 -5.62
CA PRO A 23 -2.08 -20.47 -6.56
C PRO A 23 -2.31 -19.64 -7.82
N LEU A 24 -1.37 -18.74 -8.11
CA LEU A 24 -1.38 -17.93 -9.31
C LEU A 24 -0.50 -18.59 -10.39
N PRO A 25 -0.83 -18.43 -11.68
CA PRO A 25 0.05 -18.87 -12.75
C PRO A 25 1.46 -18.31 -12.58
N PRO A 26 2.53 -19.10 -12.78
CA PRO A 26 3.89 -18.63 -12.65
C PRO A 26 4.15 -17.43 -13.57
N GLY A 27 4.75 -16.38 -13.02
CA GLY A 27 5.04 -15.16 -13.76
C GLY A 27 5.44 -14.04 -12.83
N ARG A 28 5.37 -12.81 -13.33
CA ARG A 28 5.52 -11.62 -12.50
C ARG A 28 4.38 -10.66 -12.74
N ASP A 29 4.04 -9.94 -11.70
CA ASP A 29 3.10 -8.84 -11.78
C ASP A 29 3.81 -7.54 -11.47
N ARG A 30 3.32 -6.47 -12.08
CA ARG A 30 3.53 -5.13 -11.62
C ARG A 30 2.46 -4.79 -10.59
N THR A 31 2.88 -4.41 -9.39
CA THR A 31 1.98 -3.84 -8.38
C THR A 31 1.93 -2.32 -8.50
N ILE A 32 0.73 -1.78 -8.42
CA ILE A 32 0.48 -0.34 -8.50
C ILE A 32 0.41 0.24 -7.08
N PRO A 33 1.05 1.40 -6.81
CA PRO A 33 1.02 2.03 -5.51
C PRO A 33 -0.40 2.41 -5.09
N THR A 34 -0.79 2.02 -3.87
CA THR A 34 -2.12 2.30 -3.29
C THR A 34 -2.12 3.52 -2.37
N GLY A 35 -0.93 3.92 -1.90
CA GLY A 35 -0.73 4.93 -0.87
C GLY A 35 -1.02 4.43 0.55
N ALA A 36 -1.39 3.16 0.71
CA ALA A 36 -1.58 2.51 2.00
C ALA A 36 -0.40 1.57 2.27
N PRO A 37 0.40 1.81 3.32
CA PRO A 37 1.47 0.88 3.69
C PRO A 37 0.87 -0.41 4.24
N GLN A 38 1.63 -1.50 4.14
CA GLN A 38 1.17 -2.83 4.53
C GLN A 38 2.25 -3.61 5.27
N LEU A 39 1.85 -4.51 6.15
CA LEU A 39 2.70 -5.60 6.59
C LEU A 39 2.30 -6.83 5.79
N VAL A 40 3.27 -7.55 5.22
CA VAL A 40 3.03 -8.77 4.45
C VAL A 40 3.89 -9.89 5.01
N VAL A 41 3.30 -11.08 5.12
CA VAL A 41 3.97 -12.33 5.46
C VAL A 41 3.75 -13.32 4.32
N ASN A 42 4.85 -13.79 3.74
CA ASN A 42 4.86 -14.86 2.75
C ASN A 42 4.80 -16.21 3.46
N LEU A 43 3.78 -17.01 3.14
CA LEU A 43 3.55 -18.32 3.73
C LEU A 43 3.96 -19.45 2.78
N ALA A 44 4.08 -19.16 1.48
CA ALA A 44 4.52 -20.11 0.46
C ALA A 44 6.05 -20.21 0.35
N ARG A 45 6.76 -19.11 0.57
CA ARG A 45 8.23 -19.02 0.51
C ARG A 45 8.80 -18.37 1.76
N ASP A 46 10.10 -18.53 1.95
CA ASP A 46 10.89 -18.01 3.08
C ASP A 46 11.30 -16.54 2.90
N ARG A 47 11.02 -15.93 1.74
CA ARG A 47 11.43 -14.57 1.38
C ARG A 47 10.30 -13.77 0.74
N LEU A 48 10.38 -12.45 0.88
CA LEU A 48 9.61 -11.51 0.09
C LEU A 48 10.53 -10.89 -0.96
N ARG A 49 10.27 -11.14 -2.24
CA ARG A 49 11.02 -10.52 -3.34
C ARG A 49 10.20 -9.44 -4.03
N TRP A 50 10.90 -8.43 -4.50
CA TRP A 50 10.35 -7.46 -5.42
C TRP A 50 11.38 -7.10 -6.47
N TYR A 51 10.91 -6.53 -7.57
CA TYR A 51 11.74 -6.08 -8.67
C TYR A 51 11.63 -4.57 -8.83
N ASP A 52 12.77 -3.93 -9.02
CA ASP A 52 12.93 -2.49 -9.18
C ASP A 52 13.61 -2.17 -10.52
N GLY A 53 13.79 -0.87 -10.82
CA GLY A 53 14.28 -0.36 -12.08
C GLY A 53 13.14 -0.01 -13.04
N ASP A 54 13.47 0.74 -14.10
CA ASP A 54 12.49 1.18 -15.09
C ASP A 54 11.79 0.01 -15.80
N ASP A 55 12.48 -1.12 -15.91
CA ASP A 55 12.00 -2.37 -16.51
C ASP A 55 11.58 -3.43 -15.48
N LEU A 56 11.69 -3.15 -14.18
CA LEU A 56 11.42 -4.11 -13.09
C LEU A 56 12.25 -5.41 -13.24
N SER A 57 13.53 -5.28 -13.59
CA SER A 57 14.45 -6.40 -13.73
C SER A 57 15.32 -6.65 -12.49
N VAL A 58 15.53 -5.63 -11.64
CA VAL A 58 16.46 -5.71 -10.51
C VAL A 58 15.80 -6.38 -9.31
N CYS A 59 16.09 -7.66 -9.10
CA CYS A 59 15.56 -8.42 -7.97
C CYS A 59 16.18 -7.95 -6.64
N ARG A 60 15.33 -7.63 -5.68
CA ARG A 60 15.66 -7.41 -4.28
C ARG A 60 14.80 -8.33 -3.42
N GLY A 61 15.16 -8.49 -2.16
CA GLY A 61 14.33 -9.27 -1.25
C GLY A 61 14.81 -9.25 0.18
N VAL A 62 13.85 -9.40 1.08
CA VAL A 62 14.05 -9.55 2.52
C VAL A 62 13.57 -10.94 2.95
N ASP A 63 13.56 -11.20 4.25
CA ASP A 63 12.96 -12.41 4.81
C ASP A 63 11.45 -12.45 4.53
N GLY A 64 10.80 -13.58 4.80
CA GLY A 64 9.40 -13.81 4.44
C GLY A 64 8.38 -12.98 5.21
N ALA A 65 8.80 -11.97 5.98
CA ALA A 65 7.93 -11.01 6.65
C ALA A 65 8.52 -9.61 6.53
N GLY A 66 7.73 -8.67 6.00
CA GLY A 66 8.22 -7.34 5.67
C GLY A 66 7.15 -6.27 5.78
N MET A 67 7.62 -5.05 6.04
CA MET A 67 6.83 -3.83 6.00
C MET A 67 6.95 -3.21 4.61
N CYS A 68 5.86 -3.20 3.86
CA CYS A 68 5.75 -2.54 2.57
C CYS A 68 5.60 -1.02 2.76
N GLY A 69 6.62 -0.30 2.30
CA GLY A 69 6.72 1.15 2.41
C GLY A 69 5.72 1.89 1.50
N PRO A 70 5.41 3.14 1.83
CA PRO A 70 4.51 3.97 1.05
C PRO A 70 5.23 4.55 -0.17
N VAL A 71 5.49 3.72 -1.18
CA VAL A 71 6.14 4.13 -2.43
C VAL A 71 5.12 4.68 -3.44
N ALA A 72 5.51 5.70 -4.20
CA ALA A 72 4.69 6.31 -5.26
C ALA A 72 5.20 5.94 -6.66
N ARG A 73 5.51 4.65 -6.85
CA ARG A 73 6.02 4.05 -8.08
C ARG A 73 5.65 2.57 -8.09
N PRO A 74 5.58 1.92 -9.26
CA PRO A 74 5.29 0.49 -9.29
C PRO A 74 6.50 -0.33 -8.84
N ILE A 75 6.25 -1.56 -8.43
CA ILE A 75 7.27 -2.60 -8.24
C ILE A 75 6.84 -3.88 -8.92
N GLY A 76 7.81 -4.72 -9.29
CA GLY A 76 7.53 -6.08 -9.75
C GLY A 76 7.44 -7.03 -8.57
N VAL A 77 6.62 -8.07 -8.67
CA VAL A 77 6.45 -9.13 -7.68
C VAL A 77 6.32 -10.47 -8.39
N ASP A 78 6.86 -11.52 -7.81
CA ASP A 78 6.65 -12.88 -8.32
C ASP A 78 5.26 -13.37 -7.92
N THR A 79 4.51 -13.94 -8.86
CA THR A 79 3.18 -14.48 -8.55
C THR A 79 3.26 -15.67 -7.61
N ALA A 80 4.36 -16.43 -7.63
CA ALA A 80 4.60 -17.53 -6.71
C ALA A 80 4.84 -17.05 -5.27
N ASP A 81 5.39 -15.84 -5.08
CA ASP A 81 5.54 -15.22 -3.76
C ASP A 81 4.21 -14.69 -3.21
N GLN A 82 3.17 -14.64 -4.05
CA GLN A 82 1.82 -14.21 -3.67
C GLN A 82 0.84 -15.36 -3.46
N ALA A 83 1.23 -16.60 -3.81
CA ALA A 83 0.34 -17.75 -3.80
C ALA A 83 -0.30 -18.03 -2.44
N SER A 84 0.43 -17.78 -1.35
CA SER A 84 -0.10 -17.88 0.01
C SER A 84 0.52 -16.77 0.87
N THR A 85 -0.28 -15.79 1.24
CA THR A 85 0.16 -14.59 1.96
C THR A 85 -0.87 -14.14 2.98
N ALA A 86 -0.39 -13.58 4.09
CA ALA A 86 -1.22 -12.88 5.06
C ALA A 86 -0.68 -11.47 5.26
N GLY A 87 -1.55 -10.53 5.57
CA GLY A 87 -1.11 -9.16 5.73
C GLY A 87 -2.07 -8.26 6.50
N VAL A 88 -1.57 -7.06 6.73
CA VAL A 88 -2.26 -5.97 7.43
C VAL A 88 -2.15 -4.73 6.57
N VAL A 89 -3.28 -4.08 6.31
CA VAL A 89 -3.30 -2.76 5.67
C VAL A 89 -3.42 -1.71 6.76
N PHE A 90 -2.47 -0.79 6.80
CA PHE A 90 -2.50 0.32 7.74
C PHE A 90 -3.29 1.49 7.17
N ARG A 91 -3.97 2.21 8.07
CA ARG A 91 -4.52 3.53 7.76
C ARG A 91 -3.37 4.51 7.46
N PRO A 92 -3.62 5.60 6.71
CA PRO A 92 -2.62 6.65 6.56
C PRO A 92 -2.16 7.17 7.92
N GLY A 93 -0.86 7.13 8.19
CA GLY A 93 -0.31 7.48 9.50
C GLY A 93 -0.38 6.39 10.57
N GLY A 94 -0.98 5.23 10.27
CA GLY A 94 -1.12 4.14 11.23
C GLY A 94 0.17 3.35 11.44
N LEU A 95 0.99 3.22 10.39
CA LEU A 95 2.23 2.44 10.42
C LEU A 95 3.22 2.92 11.50
N VAL A 96 3.30 4.23 11.74
CA VAL A 96 4.27 4.79 12.72
C VAL A 96 3.97 4.39 14.16
N ALA A 97 2.79 3.84 14.47
CA ALA A 97 2.49 3.26 15.77
C ALA A 97 3.24 1.95 16.04
N PHE A 98 3.77 1.31 14.98
CA PHE A 98 4.43 0.01 15.04
C PHE A 98 5.91 0.06 14.60
N GLY A 99 6.37 1.23 14.15
CA GLY A 99 7.76 1.47 13.76
C GLY A 99 8.47 2.36 14.76
N ASP A 100 9.75 2.10 14.98
CA ASP A 100 10.63 2.95 15.79
C ASP A 100 11.22 4.13 14.98
N VAL A 101 10.83 4.23 13.70
CA VAL A 101 11.26 5.24 12.74
C VAL A 101 10.04 5.90 12.07
N PRO A 102 10.15 7.17 11.62
CA PRO A 102 9.10 7.78 10.82
C PRO A 102 8.87 6.98 9.53
N ALA A 103 7.65 6.99 9.00
CA ALA A 103 7.31 6.30 7.75
C ALA A 103 8.15 6.79 6.56
N SER A 104 8.63 8.04 6.59
CA SER A 104 9.54 8.59 5.58
C SER A 104 10.93 7.96 5.56
N ALA A 105 11.31 7.22 6.61
CA ALA A 105 12.56 6.47 6.64
C ALA A 105 12.46 5.13 5.86
N LEU A 106 11.24 4.64 5.60
CA LEU A 106 11.00 3.44 4.80
C LEU A 106 11.10 3.77 3.31
N THR A 107 12.33 3.94 2.84
CA THR A 107 12.65 4.38 1.47
C THR A 107 12.60 3.23 0.46
N ASP A 108 12.90 2.01 0.92
CA ASP A 108 12.74 0.80 0.12
C ASP A 108 11.27 0.36 0.04
N PRO A 109 10.86 -0.30 -1.06
CA PRO A 109 9.50 -0.80 -1.19
C PRO A 109 9.11 -1.81 -0.10
N VAL A 110 10.07 -2.58 0.40
CA VAL A 110 9.87 -3.53 1.50
C VAL A 110 11.06 -3.48 2.44
N THR A 111 10.80 -3.30 3.74
CA THR A 111 11.81 -3.38 4.81
C THR A 111 11.57 -4.65 5.63
N SER A 112 12.64 -5.37 6.01
CA SER A 112 12.52 -6.59 6.82
C SER A 112 11.86 -6.27 8.17
N LEU A 113 10.93 -7.12 8.63
CA LEU A 113 10.46 -7.01 10.01
C LEU A 113 11.57 -7.29 11.02
N GLY A 114 12.57 -8.12 10.67
CA GLY A 114 13.73 -8.35 11.52
C GLY A 114 14.55 -7.07 11.74
N ASP A 115 14.74 -6.27 10.69
CA ASP A 115 15.45 -4.99 10.79
C ASP A 115 14.67 -3.96 11.64
N LEU A 116 13.33 -3.99 11.56
CA LEU A 116 12.48 -3.04 12.28
C LEU A 116 12.23 -3.45 13.74
N TRP A 117 12.02 -4.74 13.99
CA TRP A 117 11.50 -5.27 15.27
C TRP A 117 12.45 -6.27 15.93
N GLY A 118 13.66 -6.49 15.39
CA GLY A 118 14.64 -7.43 15.92
C GLY A 118 14.13 -8.87 15.91
N ALA A 119 14.43 -9.60 16.99
CA ALA A 119 14.05 -11.01 17.15
C ALA A 119 12.53 -11.23 17.07
N ASP A 120 11.74 -10.29 17.59
CA ASP A 120 10.28 -10.37 17.50
C ASP A 120 9.82 -10.36 16.05
N GLY A 121 10.42 -9.50 15.22
CA GLY A 121 10.17 -9.40 13.78
C GLY A 121 10.52 -10.67 13.02
N VAL A 122 11.69 -11.24 13.30
CA VAL A 122 12.13 -12.52 12.70
C VAL A 122 11.14 -13.65 13.01
N SER A 123 10.59 -13.68 14.24
CA SER A 123 9.67 -14.74 14.67
C SER A 123 8.27 -14.67 14.05
N VAL A 124 7.86 -13.53 13.47
CA VAL A 124 6.46 -13.31 13.05
C VAL A 124 6.00 -14.37 12.06
N ARG A 125 6.80 -14.63 11.02
CA ARG A 125 6.45 -15.60 9.97
C ARG A 125 6.26 -16.99 10.55
N ASP A 126 7.20 -17.45 11.37
CA ASP A 126 7.16 -18.79 11.96
C ASP A 126 5.94 -18.95 12.86
N ARG A 127 5.61 -17.93 13.65
CA ARG A 127 4.39 -17.91 14.47
C ARG A 127 3.10 -18.00 13.65
N VAL A 128 3.07 -17.39 12.46
CA VAL A 128 1.91 -17.51 11.57
C VAL A 128 1.85 -18.92 10.96
N LEU A 129 3.00 -19.49 10.57
CA LEU A 129 3.08 -20.83 9.97
C LEU A 129 2.72 -21.98 10.91
N THR A 130 2.89 -21.83 12.23
CA THR A 130 2.51 -22.86 13.20
C THR A 130 1.01 -22.98 13.43
N THR A 131 0.21 -22.05 12.89
CA THR A 131 -1.25 -22.08 12.97
C THR A 131 -1.89 -22.88 11.84
N ARG A 132 -3.10 -23.38 12.06
CA ARG A 132 -3.77 -24.31 11.13
C ARG A 132 -4.77 -23.63 10.21
N THR A 133 -5.45 -22.60 10.71
CA THR A 133 -6.54 -21.95 9.97
C THR A 133 -6.20 -20.53 9.54
N PRO A 134 -6.79 -20.03 8.43
CA PRO A 134 -6.67 -18.62 8.04
C PRO A 134 -7.01 -17.62 9.15
N SER A 135 -8.02 -17.91 9.97
CA SER A 135 -8.43 -17.04 11.08
C SER A 135 -7.36 -16.97 12.17
N GLU A 136 -6.78 -18.12 12.55
CA GLU A 136 -5.69 -18.17 13.54
C GLU A 136 -4.44 -17.43 13.05
N ARG A 137 -4.13 -17.53 11.75
CA ARG A 137 -3.03 -16.76 11.12
C ARG A 137 -3.21 -15.26 11.34
N LEU A 138 -4.41 -14.76 11.11
CA LEU A 138 -4.74 -13.34 11.35
C LEU A 138 -4.73 -13.01 12.85
N ASP A 139 -5.12 -13.93 13.75
CA ASP A 139 -5.06 -13.72 15.20
C ASP A 139 -3.64 -13.54 15.70
N VAL A 140 -2.68 -14.25 15.11
CA VAL A 140 -1.24 -14.06 15.39
C VAL A 140 -0.79 -12.66 14.97
N LEU A 141 -1.13 -12.22 13.75
CA LEU A 141 -0.77 -10.88 13.27
C LEU A 141 -1.35 -9.78 14.18
N GLU A 142 -2.61 -9.88 14.57
CA GLU A 142 -3.20 -8.93 15.51
C GLU A 142 -2.50 -8.94 16.87
N SER A 143 -2.20 -10.13 17.39
CA SER A 143 -1.56 -10.25 18.71
C SER A 143 -0.14 -9.67 18.70
N VAL A 144 0.60 -9.82 17.59
CA VAL A 144 1.89 -9.14 17.38
C VAL A 144 1.72 -7.62 17.46
N LEU A 145 0.76 -7.07 16.71
CA LEU A 145 0.53 -5.62 16.68
C LEU A 145 0.05 -5.07 18.03
N VAL A 146 -0.85 -5.77 18.72
CA VAL A 146 -1.33 -5.38 20.06
C VAL A 146 -0.19 -5.38 21.07
N SER A 147 0.68 -6.39 21.05
CA SER A 147 1.85 -6.43 21.94
C SER A 147 2.80 -5.25 21.68
N ARG A 148 3.03 -4.89 20.41
CA ARG A 148 3.85 -3.72 20.05
C ARG A 148 3.22 -2.41 20.54
N LEU A 149 1.89 -2.26 20.47
CA LEU A 149 1.20 -1.08 21.02
C LEU A 149 1.37 -0.96 22.54
N ARG A 150 1.40 -2.08 23.27
CA ARG A 150 1.56 -2.08 24.74
C ARG A 150 3.00 -1.82 25.18
N GLY A 151 3.98 -2.26 24.38
CA GLY A 151 5.40 -2.10 24.68
C GLY A 151 5.97 -0.72 24.33
N ALA A 152 5.31 0.04 23.46
CA ALA A 152 5.77 1.36 23.01
C ALA A 152 5.01 2.51 23.68
N ARG A 153 5.66 3.68 23.82
CA ARG A 153 4.91 4.95 23.93
C ARG A 153 4.32 5.27 22.57
N VAL A 154 3.15 4.70 22.28
CA VAL A 154 2.47 4.92 21.00
C VAL A 154 1.97 6.36 20.94
N PRO A 155 2.49 7.21 20.04
CA PRO A 155 1.89 8.51 19.83
C PRO A 155 0.49 8.31 19.27
N ALA A 156 -0.48 9.05 19.82
CA ALA A 156 -1.83 9.08 19.26
C ALA A 156 -1.75 9.41 17.76
N PRO A 157 -2.64 8.84 16.92
CA PRO A 157 -2.71 9.20 15.51
C PRO A 157 -2.77 10.73 15.35
N ASP A 158 -1.94 11.26 14.47
CA ASP A 158 -1.95 12.69 14.17
C ASP A 158 -3.27 13.05 13.48
N GLY A 159 -4.21 13.64 14.24
CA GLY A 159 -5.55 13.95 13.76
C GLY A 159 -5.56 14.87 12.54
N ALA A 160 -4.60 15.80 12.43
CA ALA A 160 -4.49 16.68 11.27
C ALA A 160 -4.02 15.91 10.03
N VAL A 161 -3.07 14.98 10.19
CA VAL A 161 -2.63 14.09 9.10
C VAL A 161 -3.74 13.13 8.70
N PHE A 162 -4.46 12.55 9.66
CA PHE A 162 -5.58 11.64 9.40
C PHE A 162 -6.68 12.35 8.60
N TYR A 163 -7.09 13.54 9.05
CA TYR A 163 -8.03 14.40 8.34
C TYR A 163 -7.54 14.69 6.92
N ALA A 164 -6.30 15.18 6.80
CA ALA A 164 -5.70 15.52 5.52
C ALA A 164 -5.68 14.33 4.55
N ALA A 165 -5.28 13.15 5.00
CA ALA A 165 -5.22 11.94 4.18
C ALA A 165 -6.62 11.49 3.72
N GLY A 166 -7.64 11.65 4.58
CA GLY A 166 -9.03 11.40 4.22
C GLY A 166 -9.51 12.31 3.09
N GLU A 167 -9.30 13.61 3.23
CA GLU A 167 -9.74 14.61 2.24
C GLU A 167 -8.96 14.50 0.92
N LEU A 168 -7.64 14.31 0.98
CA LEU A 168 -6.83 14.05 -0.22
C LEU A 168 -7.25 12.76 -0.93
N SER A 169 -7.67 11.73 -0.19
CA SER A 169 -8.20 10.49 -0.78
C SER A 169 -9.51 10.71 -1.55
N ARG A 170 -10.32 11.69 -1.12
CA ARG A 170 -11.55 12.11 -1.81
C ARG A 170 -11.30 13.07 -2.96
N GLY A 171 -10.06 13.57 -3.11
CA GLY A 171 -9.64 14.44 -4.19
C GLY A 171 -9.56 15.92 -3.83
N ALA A 172 -9.60 16.27 -2.54
CA ALA A 172 -9.40 17.65 -2.11
C ALA A 172 -8.01 18.16 -2.54
N ALA A 173 -7.91 19.47 -2.81
CA ALA A 173 -6.64 20.12 -3.08
C ALA A 173 -5.79 20.25 -1.80
N VAL A 174 -4.47 20.12 -1.93
CA VAL A 174 -3.54 20.28 -0.80
C VAL A 174 -3.71 21.64 -0.13
N ALA A 175 -3.91 22.71 -0.90
CA ALA A 175 -4.13 24.06 -0.38
C ALA A 175 -5.37 24.13 0.52
N TRP A 176 -6.50 23.58 0.06
CA TRP A 176 -7.74 23.53 0.82
C TRP A 176 -7.59 22.74 2.12
N VAL A 177 -6.93 21.58 2.07
CA VAL A 177 -6.67 20.77 3.26
C VAL A 177 -5.76 21.52 4.24
N THR A 178 -4.74 22.21 3.74
CA THR A 178 -3.81 23.01 4.56
C THR A 178 -4.58 24.07 5.35
N GLU A 179 -5.42 24.85 4.67
CA GLU A 179 -6.27 25.85 5.30
C GLU A 179 -7.17 25.25 6.39
N ARG A 180 -7.86 24.13 6.08
CA ARG A 180 -8.76 23.46 7.02
C ARG A 180 -8.07 22.88 8.24
N THR A 181 -6.82 22.46 8.13
CA THR A 181 -6.05 21.96 9.28
C THR A 181 -5.52 23.07 10.19
N GLY A 182 -5.53 24.34 9.73
CA GLY A 182 -4.91 25.46 10.45
C GLY A 182 -3.38 25.40 10.53
N LEU A 183 -2.74 24.45 9.82
CA LEU A 183 -1.30 24.29 9.78
C LEU A 183 -0.68 25.12 8.65
N SER A 184 0.55 25.58 8.84
CA SER A 184 1.34 26.06 7.70
C SER A 184 1.61 24.91 6.71
N ALA A 185 1.76 25.24 5.43
CA ALA A 185 2.06 24.24 4.39
C ALA A 185 3.33 23.42 4.71
N SER A 186 4.37 24.07 5.24
CA SER A 186 5.62 23.41 5.65
C SER A 186 5.41 22.45 6.82
N THR A 187 4.57 22.83 7.80
CA THR A 187 4.25 21.99 8.96
C THR A 187 3.42 20.78 8.55
N LEU A 188 2.39 20.98 7.71
CA LEU A 188 1.60 19.88 7.17
C LEU A 188 2.49 18.93 6.37
N GLN A 189 3.33 19.44 5.47
CA GLN A 189 4.23 18.61 4.66
C GLN A 189 5.19 17.78 5.53
N ARG A 190 5.80 18.37 6.56
CA ARG A 190 6.71 17.67 7.47
C ARG A 190 5.98 16.56 8.24
N ARG A 191 4.85 16.88 8.89
CA ARG A 191 4.06 15.92 9.69
C ARG A 191 3.51 14.80 8.83
N PHE A 192 2.97 15.14 7.67
CA PHE A 192 2.40 14.17 6.73
C PHE A 192 3.47 13.22 6.19
N ARG A 193 4.65 13.72 5.82
CA ARG A 193 5.78 12.85 5.42
C ARG A 193 6.22 11.94 6.56
N ALA A 194 6.35 12.45 7.77
CA ALA A 194 6.78 11.64 8.91
C ALA A 194 5.79 10.49 9.21
N ALA A 195 4.49 10.74 9.09
CA ALA A 195 3.45 9.76 9.40
C ALA A 195 3.08 8.83 8.23
N VAL A 196 2.97 9.38 7.01
CA VAL A 196 2.47 8.67 5.82
C VAL A 196 3.60 8.23 4.88
N GLY A 197 4.81 8.79 5.01
CA GLY A 197 5.98 8.52 4.18
C GLY A 197 5.98 9.19 2.80
N LEU A 198 4.83 9.71 2.35
CA LEU A 198 4.69 10.53 1.14
C LEU A 198 4.46 12.00 1.47
N SER A 199 4.75 12.90 0.53
CA SER A 199 4.21 14.27 0.64
C SER A 199 2.69 14.29 0.41
N PRO A 200 1.95 15.29 0.92
CA PRO A 200 0.51 15.45 0.63
C PRO A 200 0.19 15.41 -0.86
N LYS A 201 1.04 16.04 -1.69
CA LYS A 201 0.90 16.07 -3.15
C LYS A 201 1.08 14.69 -3.78
N GLN A 202 2.13 13.95 -3.40
CA GLN A 202 2.37 12.59 -3.89
C GLN A 202 1.25 11.64 -3.47
N PHE A 203 0.84 11.70 -2.20
CA PHE A 203 -0.27 10.89 -1.69
C PHE A 203 -1.57 11.19 -2.45
N GLY A 204 -1.95 12.47 -2.58
CA GLY A 204 -3.14 12.86 -3.36
C GLY A 204 -3.09 12.38 -4.82
N ARG A 205 -1.91 12.44 -5.45
CA ARG A 205 -1.69 11.92 -6.80
C ARG A 205 -1.93 10.41 -6.89
N VAL A 206 -1.37 9.63 -5.96
CA VAL A 206 -1.59 8.17 -5.86
C VAL A 206 -3.08 7.87 -5.65
N ARG A 207 -3.74 8.55 -4.70
CA ARG A 207 -5.16 8.34 -4.43
C ARG A 207 -6.07 8.76 -5.59
N ARG A 208 -5.69 9.79 -6.35
CA ARG A 208 -6.36 10.18 -7.59
C ARG A 208 -6.25 9.07 -8.65
N LEU A 209 -5.06 8.53 -8.89
CA LEU A 209 -4.90 7.39 -9.79
C LEU A 209 -5.73 6.18 -9.32
N GLN A 210 -5.70 5.86 -8.03
CA GLN A 210 -6.48 4.76 -7.47
C GLN A 210 -7.99 4.93 -7.71
N ARG A 211 -8.51 6.16 -7.72
CA ARG A 211 -9.90 6.44 -8.13
C ARG A 211 -10.11 6.14 -9.62
N VAL A 212 -9.21 6.62 -10.49
CA VAL A 212 -9.24 6.31 -11.93
C VAL A 212 -9.29 4.81 -12.17
N LEU A 213 -8.37 4.04 -11.56
CA LEU A 213 -8.27 2.58 -11.77
C LEU A 213 -9.54 1.82 -11.37
N ARG A 214 -10.26 2.29 -10.34
CA ARG A 214 -11.55 1.72 -9.93
C ARG A 214 -12.70 2.06 -10.89
N THR A 215 -12.58 3.15 -11.64
CA THR A 215 -13.60 3.56 -12.62
C THR A 215 -13.36 2.93 -13.99
N VAL A 216 -12.10 2.81 -14.41
CA VAL A 216 -11.73 2.35 -15.77
C VAL A 216 -11.52 0.85 -15.85
N THR A 217 -12.06 0.07 -14.92
CA THR A 217 -11.92 -1.38 -14.87
C THR A 217 -12.61 -2.04 -16.07
N VAL A 218 -11.87 -2.10 -17.18
CA VAL A 218 -12.33 -2.42 -18.54
C VAL A 218 -12.89 -3.84 -18.61
N PRO A 219 -14.19 -4.04 -18.95
CA PRO A 219 -14.65 -5.26 -19.59
C PRO A 219 -14.11 -5.28 -21.03
N ALA A 220 -13.68 -6.46 -21.49
CA ALA A 220 -13.08 -6.72 -22.81
C ALA A 220 -14.03 -6.49 -24.01
N GLY A 221 -14.61 -5.30 -24.15
CA GLY A 221 -15.46 -4.90 -25.26
C GLY A 221 -14.99 -3.60 -25.91
N ASP A 222 -15.11 -3.55 -27.24
CA ASP A 222 -14.53 -2.56 -28.16
C ASP A 222 -15.02 -1.10 -28.01
N GLY A 223 -15.81 -0.79 -26.96
CA GLY A 223 -16.16 0.57 -26.59
C GLY A 223 -15.01 1.21 -25.80
N GLY A 224 -14.03 1.78 -26.51
CA GLY A 224 -12.84 2.39 -25.89
C GLY A 224 -13.17 3.38 -24.77
N VAL A 225 -12.34 3.39 -23.72
CA VAL A 225 -12.45 4.34 -22.60
C VAL A 225 -12.22 5.77 -23.11
N ASP A 226 -13.17 6.67 -22.88
CA ASP A 226 -12.97 8.11 -23.09
C ASP A 226 -12.07 8.67 -21.98
N TRP A 227 -10.77 8.67 -22.25
CA TRP A 227 -9.76 9.16 -21.31
C TRP A 227 -9.84 10.67 -21.05
N ALA A 228 -10.44 11.46 -21.93
CA ALA A 228 -10.65 12.88 -21.71
C ALA A 228 -11.78 13.09 -20.68
N GLN A 229 -12.88 12.37 -20.82
CA GLN A 229 -13.97 12.37 -19.84
C GLN A 229 -13.49 11.83 -18.48
N VAL A 230 -12.72 10.75 -18.47
CA VAL A 230 -12.14 10.19 -17.23
C VAL A 230 -11.21 11.22 -16.56
N ALA A 231 -10.38 11.91 -17.34
CA ALA A 231 -9.49 12.95 -16.82
C ALA A 231 -10.28 14.08 -16.14
N ALA A 232 -11.28 14.63 -16.83
CA ALA A 232 -12.14 15.68 -16.29
C ALA A 232 -12.87 15.22 -15.01
N GLY A 233 -13.43 14.01 -15.01
CA GLY A 233 -14.16 13.46 -13.85
C GLY A 233 -13.30 13.19 -12.62
N HIS A 234 -11.97 13.07 -12.77
CA HIS A 234 -11.06 12.75 -11.67
C HIS A 234 -10.17 13.92 -11.22
N GLY A 235 -10.40 15.12 -11.76
CA GLY A 235 -9.64 16.32 -11.40
C GLY A 235 -8.24 16.34 -12.02
N TYR A 236 -8.10 15.79 -13.23
CA TYR A 236 -6.98 16.10 -14.11
C TYR A 236 -7.30 17.33 -14.94
N PHE A 237 -6.25 18.04 -15.35
CA PHE A 237 -6.40 19.23 -16.20
C PHE A 237 -6.85 18.84 -17.60
N ASP A 238 -6.26 17.79 -18.15
CA ASP A 238 -6.56 17.21 -19.45
C ASP A 238 -6.13 15.73 -19.49
N GLN A 239 -6.36 15.08 -20.62
CA GLN A 239 -5.94 13.70 -20.86
C GLN A 239 -4.41 13.53 -20.81
N ALA A 240 -3.63 14.52 -21.24
CA ALA A 240 -2.17 14.43 -21.26
C ALA A 240 -1.59 14.38 -19.83
N HIS A 241 -2.12 15.20 -18.92
CA HIS A 241 -1.81 15.16 -17.49
C HIS A 241 -2.18 13.81 -16.87
N LEU A 242 -3.36 13.25 -17.21
CA LEU A 242 -3.72 11.89 -16.77
C LEU A 242 -2.69 10.87 -17.26
N ILE A 243 -2.37 10.85 -18.55
CA ILE A 243 -1.43 9.88 -19.13
C ILE A 243 -0.04 10.00 -18.50
N HIS A 244 0.45 11.22 -18.27
CA HIS A 244 1.72 11.46 -17.59
C HIS A 244 1.71 10.86 -16.18
N ASP A 245 0.65 11.15 -15.41
CA ASP A 245 0.53 10.63 -14.05
C ASP A 245 0.41 9.12 -14.02
N PHE A 246 -0.37 8.55 -14.92
CA PHE A 246 -0.59 7.12 -15.10
C PHE A 246 0.74 6.42 -15.39
N ARG A 247 1.53 6.92 -16.36
CA ARG A 247 2.85 6.37 -16.68
C ARG A 247 3.80 6.40 -15.49
N ALA A 248 3.93 7.53 -14.81
CA ALA A 248 4.90 7.63 -13.73
C ALA A 248 4.51 6.84 -12.47
N LEU A 249 3.23 6.50 -12.28
CA LEU A 249 2.77 5.70 -11.13
C LEU A 249 2.56 4.22 -11.46
N THR A 250 2.33 3.85 -12.72
CA THR A 250 2.07 2.47 -13.15
C THR A 250 3.12 1.90 -14.09
N GLY A 251 4.08 2.70 -14.57
CA GLY A 251 5.00 2.31 -15.64
C GLY A 251 4.34 2.07 -17.00
N LEU A 252 3.03 2.30 -17.15
CA LEU A 252 2.26 1.95 -18.34
C LEU A 252 1.48 3.14 -18.88
N THR A 253 1.09 3.07 -20.16
CA THR A 253 0.02 3.90 -20.68
C THR A 253 -1.34 3.31 -20.28
N PRO A 254 -2.40 4.13 -20.19
CA PRO A 254 -3.73 3.61 -19.97
C PRO A 254 -4.15 2.53 -20.99
N GLY A 255 -3.76 2.69 -22.26
CA GLY A 255 -4.02 1.70 -23.32
C GLY A 255 -3.31 0.35 -23.13
N ARG A 256 -2.20 0.29 -22.38
CA ARG A 256 -1.46 -0.94 -22.07
C ARG A 256 -1.79 -1.53 -20.69
N TYR A 257 -2.59 -0.82 -19.91
CA TYR A 257 -2.99 -1.29 -18.59
C TYR A 257 -4.02 -2.42 -18.71
N ARG A 258 -3.65 -3.61 -18.24
CA ARG A 258 -4.48 -4.82 -18.25
C ARG A 258 -4.34 -5.50 -16.89
N PRO A 259 -5.15 -5.12 -15.88
CA PRO A 259 -5.09 -5.77 -14.59
C PRO A 259 -5.61 -7.20 -14.68
N ARG A 260 -5.23 -8.05 -13.73
CA ARG A 260 -5.70 -9.45 -13.66
C ARG A 260 -7.22 -9.55 -13.63
N SER A 261 -7.84 -8.70 -12.82
CA SER A 261 -9.29 -8.65 -12.63
C SER A 261 -9.70 -7.26 -12.15
N ALA A 262 -11.01 -7.01 -12.11
CA ALA A 262 -11.49 -5.75 -11.58
C ALA A 262 -11.25 -5.59 -10.06
N ALA A 263 -11.32 -6.72 -9.34
CA ALA A 263 -11.01 -6.77 -7.92
C ALA A 263 -9.51 -6.54 -7.65
N GLU A 264 -8.64 -7.01 -8.56
CA GLU A 264 -7.18 -6.92 -8.45
C GLU A 264 -6.59 -5.86 -9.40
N HIS A 265 -7.24 -4.70 -9.51
CA HIS A 265 -6.79 -3.61 -10.37
C HIS A 265 -5.37 -3.09 -10.06
N ASN A 266 -4.81 -3.44 -8.89
CA ASN A 266 -3.43 -3.10 -8.55
C ASN A 266 -2.38 -4.10 -9.05
N HIS A 267 -2.78 -5.23 -9.64
CA HIS A 267 -1.90 -6.29 -10.11
C HIS A 267 -2.04 -6.43 -11.64
N VAL A 268 -0.96 -6.09 -12.35
CA VAL A 268 -0.90 -6.11 -13.82
C VAL A 268 0.19 -7.09 -14.24
N PRO A 269 -0.15 -8.20 -14.92
CA PRO A 269 0.86 -9.15 -15.38
C PRO A 269 1.94 -8.48 -16.24
N LEU A 270 3.20 -8.85 -15.99
CA LEU A 270 4.34 -8.51 -16.85
C LEU A 270 4.36 -9.50 -18.01
N ALA A 271 4.37 -8.97 -19.23
CA ALA A 271 4.52 -9.75 -20.47
C ALA A 271 5.99 -10.13 -20.72
#